data_AF-A0A920P8T1-F1
#
_entry.id   AF-A0A920P8T1-F1
#
_cell.length_a   1.000
_cell.length_b   1.000
_cell.length_c   1.000
_cell.angle_alpha   90.00
_cell.angle_beta   90.00
_cell.angle_gamma   90.00
#
_symmetry.space_group_name_H-M   'P 1'
#
loop_
_entity.id
_entity.type
_entity.pdbx_description
1 polymer ?
#
loop_
_entity_poly.entity_id
_entity_poly.type
_entity_poly.pdbx_seq_one_letter_code
_entity_poly.pdbx_strand_id
1 'polypeptide(L)' 'MAWEGDNAIGIVRQTMGTTNPVEASPGTIRGDLAINIGRNVVHGSDSPESAERELNLFFSQGELLDYSR' A
#
# COMPACT_ATOMS: atom_id res chain seq x y z
N MET A 1 1.93 -7.23 3.55
CA MET A 1 0.53 -7.66 3.33
C MET A 1 0.27 -7.70 1.83
N ALA A 2 -0.64 -8.56 1.37
CA ALA A 2 -1.11 -8.59 -0.01
C ALA A 2 -2.62 -8.26 0.01
N TRP A 3 -3.05 -7.34 -0.84
CA TRP A 3 -4.44 -6.90 -0.94
C TRP A 3 -4.94 -7.15 -2.36
N GLU A 4 -6.15 -7.67 -2.48
CA GLU A 4 -6.83 -7.89 -3.76
C GLU A 4 -8.13 -7.08 -3.85
N GLY A 5 -8.56 -6.80 -5.08
CA GLY A 5 -9.79 -6.08 -5.36
C GLY A 5 -9.68 -5.17 -6.58
N ASP A 6 -10.83 -4.64 -7.01
CA ASP A 6 -10.89 -3.70 -8.14
C ASP A 6 -10.08 -2.45 -7.83
N ASN A 7 -9.13 -2.11 -8.73
CA ASN A 7 -8.25 -0.96 -8.57
C ASN A 7 -7.52 -0.92 -7.20
N ALA A 8 -7.12 -2.08 -6.66
CA ALA A 8 -6.54 -2.21 -5.32
C ALA A 8 -5.37 -1.25 -5.07
N ILE A 9 -4.45 -1.10 -6.03
CA ILE A 9 -3.31 -0.16 -5.89
C ILE A 9 -3.79 1.27 -5.69
N GLY A 10 -4.71 1.75 -6.52
CA GLY A 10 -5.25 3.10 -6.42
C GLY A 10 -5.95 3.35 -5.08
N ILE A 11 -6.81 2.41 -4.66
CA ILE A 11 -7.57 2.49 -3.41
C ILE A 11 -6.62 2.49 -2.19
N VAL A 12 -5.65 1.57 -2.16
CA VAL A 12 -4.69 1.47 -1.07
C VAL A 12 -3.84 2.74 -1.00
N ARG A 13 -3.31 3.24 -2.12
CA ARG A 13 -2.52 4.48 -2.14
C ARG A 13 -3.33 5.70 -1.72
N GLN A 14 -4.60 5.79 -2.13
CA GLN A 14 -5.49 6.86 -1.69
C GLN A 14 -5.72 6.81 -0.17
N THR A 15 -5.92 5.62 0.38
CA THR A 15 -6.07 5.40 1.83
C THR A 15 -4.80 5.75 2.61
N MET A 16 -3.64 5.44 2.04
CA MET A 16 -2.35 5.76 2.65
C MET A 16 -2.06 7.26 2.69
N GLY A 17 -2.47 8.01 1.66
CA GLY A 17 -2.08 9.40 1.46
C GLY A 17 -0.76 9.57 0.71
N THR A 18 -0.45 10.80 0.31
CA THR A 18 0.79 11.13 -0.41
C THR A 18 2.03 10.78 0.41
N THR A 19 3.18 10.57 -0.24
CA THR A 19 4.41 10.11 0.43
C THR A 19 4.90 11.11 1.48
N ASN A 20 4.77 12.41 1.23
CA ASN A 20 5.08 13.46 2.19
C ASN A 20 3.87 13.69 3.12
N PRO A 21 3.97 13.40 4.44
CA PRO A 21 2.85 13.56 5.36
C PRO A 21 2.28 14.97 5.40
N VAL A 22 3.10 16.00 5.15
CA VAL A 22 2.68 17.41 5.12
C VAL A 22 1.70 17.70 3.96
N GLU A 23 1.79 16.92 2.89
CA GLU A 23 0.93 17.04 1.70
C GLU A 23 -0.20 16.00 1.70
N ALA A 24 -0.25 15.12 2.70
CA ALA A 24 -1.24 14.06 2.77
C ALA A 24 -2.57 14.62 3.29
N SER A 25 -3.68 14.23 2.66
CA SER A 25 -5.01 14.68 3.07
C SER A 25 -5.33 14.18 4.50
N PRO A 26 -6.03 14.98 5.32
CA PRO A 26 -6.55 14.53 6.60
C PRO A 26 -7.43 13.27 6.46
N GLY A 27 -7.34 12.36 7.42
CA GLY A 27 -8.04 11.06 7.38
C GLY A 27 -7.29 9.94 6.65
N THR A 28 -6.17 10.26 5.98
CA THR A 28 -5.28 9.24 5.41
C THR A 28 -4.29 8.77 6.47
N ILE A 29 -3.76 7.55 6.30
CA ILE A 29 -2.80 6.97 7.27
C ILE A 29 -1.61 7.91 7.49
N ARG A 30 -1.05 8.48 6.42
CA ARG A 30 0.09 9.39 6.50
C ARG A 30 -0.30 10.77 7.01
N GLY A 31 -1.46 11.29 6.61
CA GLY A 31 -1.94 12.59 7.11
C GLY A 31 -2.15 12.59 8.62
N ASP A 32 -2.64 11.48 9.17
CA ASP A 32 -3.02 11.42 10.59
C ASP A 32 -1.90 10.87 11.49
N LEU A 33 -1.05 9.97 10.99
CA LEU A 33 -0.12 9.21 11.83
C LEU A 33 1.36 9.42 11.51
N ALA A 34 1.71 9.99 10.35
CA ALA A 34 3.10 10.16 9.96
C ALA A 34 3.62 11.58 10.27
N ILE A 35 4.85 11.65 10.78
CA ILE A 35 5.53 12.93 11.12
C ILE A 35 6.69 13.21 10.16
N ASN A 36 7.32 12.17 9.60
CA ASN A 36 8.54 12.29 8.81
C ASN A 36 8.43 11.54 7.47
N ILE A 37 8.91 12.17 6.39
CA ILE A 37 8.86 11.60 5.03
C ILE A 37 9.67 10.30 4.88
N GLY A 38 10.82 10.17 5.56
CA GLY A 38 11.67 8.98 5.49
C GLY A 38 11.15 7.81 6.32
N ARG A 39 10.18 8.05 7.21
CA ARG A 39 9.52 7.03 8.07
C ARG A 39 8.04 7.32 8.15
N ASN A 40 7.35 7.23 7.01
CA ASN A 40 5.95 7.64 6.85
C ASN A 40 4.93 6.52 7.12
N VAL A 41 5.21 5.66 8.11
CA VAL A 41 4.32 4.63 8.69
C VAL A 41 3.99 3.43 7.78
N VAL A 42 3.64 3.65 6.51
CA VAL A 42 3.17 2.60 5.59
C VAL A 42 3.83 2.67 4.21
N HIS A 43 4.07 1.50 3.63
CA HIS A 43 4.53 1.29 2.25
C HIS A 43 3.42 0.69 1.39
N GLY A 44 3.45 0.97 0.09
CA GLY A 44 2.51 0.44 -0.88
C GLY A 44 3.03 0.68 -2.29
N SER A 45 2.88 -0.33 -3.13
CA SER A 45 3.31 -0.36 -4.53
C SER A 45 2.68 0.81 -5.33
N ASP A 46 3.36 1.29 -6.37
CA ASP A 46 2.93 2.43 -7.18
C ASP A 46 2.38 2.07 -8.56
N SER A 47 2.69 0.86 -9.03
CA SER A 47 2.22 0.31 -10.30
C SER A 47 1.97 -1.21 -10.21
N PRO A 48 1.22 -1.80 -11.15
CA PRO A 48 1.08 -3.27 -11.24
C PRO A 48 2.42 -4.01 -11.30
N GLU A 49 3.39 -3.50 -12.06
CA GLU A 49 4.72 -4.09 -12.20
C GLU A 49 5.51 -4.03 -10.88
N SER A 50 5.39 -2.92 -10.14
CA SER A 50 6.00 -2.80 -8.81
C SER A 50 5.35 -3.76 -7.81
N ALA A 51 4.02 -3.93 -7.88
CA ALA A 51 3.26 -4.80 -6.99
C ALA A 51 3.63 -6.26 -7.21
N GLU A 52 3.70 -6.72 -8.46
CA GLU A 52 4.14 -8.07 -8.80
C GLU A 52 5.56 -8.34 -8.28
N ARG A 53 6.49 -7.41 -8.52
CA ARG A 53 7.86 -7.53 -8.02
C ARG A 53 7.90 -7.60 -6.49
N GLU A 54 7.21 -6.70 -5.79
CA GLU A 54 7.21 -6.62 -4.33
C GLU A 54 6.53 -7.83 -3.69
N LEU A 55 5.42 -8.33 -4.24
CA LEU A 55 4.78 -9.55 -3.76
C LEU A 55 5.74 -10.74 -3.83
N ASN A 56 6.48 -10.90 -4.93
CA ASN A 56 7.47 -11.96 -5.10
C ASN A 56 8.70 -11.82 -4.17
N LEU A 57 8.96 -10.64 -3.60
CA LEU A 57 10.03 -10.45 -2.60
C LEU A 57 9.63 -10.95 -1.21
N PHE A 58 8.35 -10.88 -0.87
CA PHE A 58 7.87 -11.12 0.50
C PHE A 58 7.00 -12.37 0.66
N PHE A 59 6.46 -12.91 -0.42
CA PHE A 59 5.58 -14.07 -0.41
C PHE A 59 6.10 -15.15 -1.34
N SER A 60 6.20 -16.37 -0.82
CA SER A 60 6.46 -17.59 -1.56
C SER A 60 5.20 -18.08 -2.25
N GLN A 61 5.39 -18.99 -3.22
CA GLN A 61 4.26 -19.64 -3.88
C GLN A 61 3.40 -20.40 -2.86
N GLY A 62 2.10 -20.09 -2.82
CA GLY A 62 1.12 -20.70 -1.90
C GLY A 62 0.93 -19.99 -0.57
N GLU A 63 1.65 -18.91 -0.27
CA GLU A 63 1.38 -18.08 0.92
C GLU A 63 0.23 -17.08 0.70
N LEU A 64 -0.10 -16.80 -0.55
CA LEU A 64 -1.30 -16.03 -0.91
C LEU A 64 -2.52 -16.96 -0.87
N LEU A 65 -3.53 -16.53 -0.13
CA LEU A 65 -4.78 -17.25 0.02
C LEU A 65 -5.79 -16.76 -1.01
N ASP A 66 -6.40 -17.69 -1.74
CA ASP A 66 -7.55 -17.39 -2.59
C ASP A 66 -8.83 -17.33 -1.76
N TYR A 67 -9.61 -16.28 -1.96
CA TYR A 67 -10.94 -16.16 -1.39
C TYR A 67 -12.00 -16.58 -2.42
N SER A 68 -12.51 -17.81 -2.28
CA SER A 68 -13.68 -18.29 -3.05
C SER A 68 -14.96 -18.04 -2.26
N ARG A 69 -15.94 -17.39 -2.89
CA ARG A 69 -17.30 -17.20 -2.34
C ARG A 69 -18.21 -18.37 -2.66
#